data_AF-A0A173LIA0-F1
#
_entry.id   AF-A0A173LIA0-F1
#
_cell.length_a   1.000
_cell.length_b   1.000
_cell.length_c   1.000
_cell.angle_alpha   90.00
_cell.angle_beta   90.00
_cell.angle_gamma   90.00
#
_symmetry.space_group_name_H-M   'P 1'
#
loop_
_entity.id
_entity.type
_entity.pdbx_description
1 polymer ?
#
loop_
_entity_poly.entity_id
_entity_poly.type
_entity_poly.pdbx_seq_one_letter_code
_entity_poly.pdbx_strand_id
1 'polypeptide(L)' 'MSSRRIAADVRARWFTVSQAAEYSGTSPITVRRLIERGELEATKFTPRALRVSRASLDALAERNSTATHRGGAR' A
#
# COMPACT_ATOMS: atom_id res chain seq x y z
N MET A 1 10.85 9.52 32.38
CA MET A 1 11.48 9.69 31.06
C MET A 1 10.66 8.95 30.02
N SER A 2 9.74 9.70 29.43
CA SER A 2 8.64 9.23 28.59
C SER A 2 9.00 9.48 27.13
N SER A 3 9.41 8.45 26.39
CA SER A 3 9.77 8.60 24.97
C SER A 3 9.55 7.33 24.14
N ARG A 4 8.40 6.66 24.32
CA ARG A 4 8.03 5.51 23.46
C ARG A 4 6.66 5.65 22.77
N ARG A 5 6.18 6.89 22.61
CA ARG A 5 4.84 7.17 22.03
C ARG A 5 4.84 7.97 20.73
N ILE A 6 6.00 8.36 20.20
CA ILE A 6 6.08 9.16 18.96
C ILE A 6 6.16 8.28 17.69
N ALA A 7 6.60 7.02 17.77
CA ALA A 7 6.68 6.13 16.60
C ALA A 7 5.32 5.65 16.06
N ALA A 8 4.27 5.66 16.89
CA ALA A 8 2.94 5.17 16.51
C ALA A 8 2.09 6.19 15.75
N ASP A 9 2.47 7.48 15.76
CA ASP A 9 1.68 8.59 15.22
C ASP A 9 2.15 9.07 13.83
N VAL A 10 3.09 8.37 13.19
CA VAL A 10 3.38 8.58 11.76
C VAL A 10 2.36 7.80 10.91
N ARG A 11 1.07 8.07 11.20
CA ARG A 11 -0.09 7.94 10.32
C ARG A 11 -0.21 6.61 9.59
N ALA A 12 -0.86 5.64 10.23
CA ALA A 12 -1.60 4.59 9.53
C ALA A 12 -2.68 5.23 8.64
N ARG A 13 -2.25 5.76 7.48
CA ARG A 13 -3.11 6.43 6.53
C ARG A 13 -3.76 5.34 5.71
N TRP A 14 -4.97 5.01 6.13
CA TRP A 14 -5.81 4.03 5.47
C TRP A 14 -6.41 4.63 4.20
N PHE A 15 -6.12 4.01 3.06
CA PHE A 15 -6.69 4.40 1.79
C PHE A 15 -7.87 3.52 1.41
N THR A 16 -8.83 4.09 0.69
CA THR A 16 -9.77 3.27 -0.08
C THR A 16 -9.02 2.53 -1.19
N VAL A 17 -9.63 1.50 -1.78
CA VAL A 17 -9.05 0.82 -2.95
C VAL A 17 -8.79 1.80 -4.09
N SER A 18 -9.70 2.75 -4.33
CA SER A 18 -9.53 3.77 -5.37
C SER A 18 -8.38 4.74 -5.07
N GLN A 19 -8.25 5.18 -3.82
CA GLN A 19 -7.14 6.05 -3.40
C GLN A 19 -5.79 5.33 -3.47
N ALA A 20 -5.75 4.05 -3.08
CA ALA A 20 -4.55 3.23 -3.21
C ALA A 20 -4.14 3.05 -4.68
N ALA A 21 -5.11 2.86 -5.56
CA ALA A 21 -4.90 2.75 -7.01
C ALA A 21 -4.32 4.04 -7.58
N GLU A 22 -4.92 5.18 -7.25
CA GLU A 22 -4.43 6.51 -7.64
C GLU A 22 -3.02 6.77 -7.09
N TYR A 23 -2.76 6.48 -5.82
CA TYR A 23 -1.47 6.68 -5.17
C TYR A 23 -0.34 5.85 -5.81
N SER A 24 -0.63 4.59 -6.15
CA SER A 24 0.35 3.68 -6.75
C SER A 24 0.41 3.75 -8.28
N GLY A 25 -0.46 4.55 -8.92
CA GLY A 25 -0.58 4.59 -10.38
C GLY A 25 -1.08 3.27 -10.99
N THR A 26 -1.86 2.49 -10.25
CA THR A 26 -2.36 1.17 -10.70
C THR A 26 -3.88 1.16 -10.85
N SER A 27 -4.45 0.04 -11.34
CA SER A 27 -5.90 -0.13 -11.41
C SER A 27 -6.48 -0.60 -10.06
N PRO A 28 -7.73 -0.24 -9.71
CA PRO A 28 -8.41 -0.78 -8.53
C PRO A 28 -8.51 -2.31 -8.50
N ILE A 29 -8.57 -2.95 -9.67
CA ILE A 29 -8.58 -4.42 -9.80
C ILE A 29 -7.21 -4.98 -9.38
N THR A 30 -6.12 -4.35 -9.81
CA THR A 30 -4.75 -4.72 -9.40
C THR A 30 -4.61 -4.64 -7.89
N VAL A 31 -5.06 -3.53 -7.27
CA VAL A 31 -5.02 -3.38 -5.81
C VAL A 31 -5.80 -4.49 -5.10
N ARG A 32 -7.01 -4.85 -5.57
CA ARG A 32 -7.77 -5.96 -4.98
C ARG A 32 -7.04 -7.29 -5.09
N ARG A 33 -6.45 -7.59 -6.26
CA ARG A 33 -5.67 -8.82 -6.47
C ARG A 33 -4.46 -8.90 -5.54
N LEU A 34 -3.76 -7.78 -5.33
CA LEU A 34 -2.64 -7.72 -4.41
C LEU A 34 -3.07 -7.99 -2.96
N ILE A 35 -4.25 -7.50 -2.56
CA ILE A 35 -4.82 -7.79 -1.23
C ILE A 35 -5.22 -9.26 -1.11
N GLU A 36 -5.89 -9.82 -2.13
CA GLU A 36 -6.29 -11.25 -2.15
C GLU A 36 -5.08 -12.19 -2.10
N ARG A 37 -3.95 -11.77 -2.67
CA ARG A 37 -2.66 -12.49 -2.60
C ARG A 37 -1.91 -12.29 -1.28
N GLY A 38 -2.38 -11.41 -0.40
CA GLY A 38 -1.70 -11.06 0.84
C GLY A 38 -0.44 -10.21 0.64
N GLU A 39 -0.25 -9.61 -0.53
CA GLU A 39 0.89 -8.72 -0.83
C GLU A 39 0.69 -7.31 -0.28
N LEU A 40 -0.57 -6.93 -0.01
CA LEU A 40 -0.92 -5.66 0.61
C LEU A 40 -1.71 -5.89 1.90
N GLU A 41 -1.28 -5.20 2.95
CA GLU A 41 -2.03 -5.14 4.21
C GLU A 41 -3.31 -4.33 4.02
N ALA A 42 -4.44 -4.96 4.30
CA ALA A 42 -5.74 -4.33 4.27
C ALA A 42 -6.60 -4.75 5.46
N THR A 43 -7.42 -3.82 5.94
CA THR A 43 -8.38 -4.04 7.02
C THR A 43 -9.78 -3.77 6.52
N LYS A 44 -10.74 -4.61 6.92
CA LYS A 44 -12.17 -4.38 6.70
C LYS A 44 -12.72 -3.60 7.88
N PHE A 45 -13.24 -2.40 7.64
CA PHE A 45 -13.95 -1.62 8.66
C PHE A 45 -15.40 -2.07 8.76
N THR A 46 -15.96 -2.54 7.65
CA THR A 46 -17.24 -3.25 7.54
C THR A 46 -17.11 -4.34 6.48
N PRO A 47 -18.08 -5.26 6.34
CA PRO A 47 -18.04 -6.28 5.28
C PRO A 47 -17.88 -5.72 3.86
N ARG A 48 -18.27 -4.45 3.64
CA ARG A 48 -18.19 -3.75 2.35
C ARG A 48 -17.13 -2.65 2.28
N ALA A 49 -16.49 -2.30 3.39
CA ALA A 49 -15.52 -1.20 3.44
C ALA A 49 -14.11 -1.74 3.70
N LEU A 50 -13.34 -1.89 2.62
CA LEU A 50 -11.94 -2.25 2.67
C LEU A 50 -11.05 -0.99 2.76
N ARG A 51 -9.99 -1.09 3.55
CA ARG A 51 -8.98 -0.06 3.72
C ARG A 51 -7.59 -0.65 3.57
N VAL A 52 -6.76 0.02 2.79
CA VAL A 52 -5.39 -0.41 2.46
C VAL A 52 -4.40 0.41 3.26
N SER A 53 -3.42 -0.24 3.85
CA SER A 53 -2.33 0.43 4.57
C SER A 53 -1.40 1.12 3.57
N ARG A 54 -1.22 2.44 3.72
CA ARG A 54 -0.24 3.18 2.92
C ARG A 54 1.17 2.62 3.08
N ALA A 55 1.58 2.31 4.31
CA ALA A 55 2.91 1.78 4.58
C ALA A 55 3.18 0.47 3.83
N SER A 56 2.15 -0.38 3.69
CA SER A 56 2.27 -1.62 2.91
C SER A 56 2.43 -1.36 1.41
N LEU A 57 1.80 -0.31 0.86
CA LEU A 57 2.01 0.10 -0.53
C LEU A 57 3.43 0.60 -0.76
N ASP A 58 3.94 1.44 0.15
CA ASP A 58 5.31 1.97 0.09
C ASP A 58 6.33 0.81 0.17
N ALA A 59 6.16 -0.13 1.10
CA ALA A 59 7.00 -1.32 1.22
C ALA A 59 6.96 -2.22 -0.03
N LEU A 60 5.80 -2.34 -0.68
CA LEU A 60 5.67 -3.07 -1.96
C LEU A 60 6.47 -2.37 -3.07
N ALA A 61 6.38 -1.04 -3.16
CA ALA A 61 7.13 -0.25 -4.13
C ALA A 61 8.65 -0.38 -3.91
N GLU A 62 9.10 -0.28 -2.67
CA GLU A 62 10.51 -0.45 -2.31
C GLU A 62 11.02 -1.85 -2.66
N ARG A 63 10.26 -2.91 -2.34
CA ARG A 63 10.62 -4.30 -2.72
C ARG A 63 10.79 -4.46 -4.23
N ASN A 64 9.86 -3.90 -5.02
CA ASN A 64 9.88 -4.00 -6.48
C ASN A 64 10.87 -3.04 -7.14
N SER A 65 11.38 -2.03 -6.41
CA SER A 65 12.36 -1.06 -6.91
C SER A 65 13.75 -1.67 -7.18
N THR A 66 13.98 -2.93 -6.86
CA THR A 66 15.25 -3.63 -7.08
C THR A 66 15.51 -4.07 -8.52
N ALA A 67 14.56 -3.87 -9.44
CA ALA A 67 14.81 -4.04 -10.87
C ALA A 67 15.27 -2.72 -11.49
N THR A 68 16.59 -2.56 -11.61
CA THR A 68 17.26 -1.68 -12.57
C THR A 68 16.39 -1.52 -13.82
N HIS A 69 15.78 -0.34 -14.02
CA HIS A 69 15.14 0.00 -15.28
C HIS A 69 16.26 0.24 -16.31
N ARG A 70 16.84 -0.84 -16.83
CA ARG A 70 17.64 -0.81 -18.05
C ARG A 70 16.62 -0.73 -19.19
N GLY A 71 16.38 0.49 -19.65
CA GLY A 71 15.41 0.81 -20.69
C GLY A 71 15.54 -0.12 -21.90
N GLY A 72 14.45 -0.82 -22.21
CA GLY A 72 14.25 -1.42 -23.52
C GLY A 72 13.70 -0.35 -24.44
N ALA A 73 14.59 0.32 -25.16
CA ALA A 73 14.22 1.10 -26.33
C ALA A 73 13.61 0.17 -27.38
N ARG A 74 12.42 0.50 -27.85
CA ARG A 74 11.92 0.11 -29.17
C ARG A 74 11.18 1.29 -29.77
#